data_AF-F9UEW3-F1
#
_entry.id   AF-F9UEW3-F1
#
_cell.length_a   1.000
_cell.length_b   1.000
_cell.length_c   1.000
_cell.angle_alpha   90.00
_cell.angle_beta   90.00
_cell.angle_gamma   90.00
#
_symmetry.space_group_name_H-M   'P 1'
#
loop_
_entity.id
_entity.type
_entity.pdbx_description
1 polymer ?
#
loop_
_entity_poly.entity_id
_entity_poly.type
_entity_poly.pdbx_seq_one_letter_code
_entity_poly.pdbx_strand_id
1 'polypeptide(L)'
;MLTETLTSPVVAVQILDPYNPQETLKDKLTIVDVKARDAAGRVFQVEIQRDDRTRHRCGSCLTAPYARADLYRRQLRRGQDYSSLKPTYAIWLLDQTLRDDTPVYAHRYRMRDDRGRR
;
A
#
# COMPACT_ATOMS: atom_id res chain seq x y z
N MET A 1 7.92 -10.62 10.47
CA MET A 1 8.22 -9.17 10.62
C MET A 1 8.60 -8.60 9.25
N LEU A 2 8.57 -7.28 9.01
CA LEU A 2 8.97 -6.68 7.71
C LEU A 2 10.39 -7.09 7.27
N THR A 3 11.26 -7.36 8.23
CA THR A 3 12.60 -7.94 8.08
C THR A 3 12.63 -9.29 7.35
N GLU A 4 11.52 -10.04 7.34
CA GLU A 4 11.44 -11.32 6.60
C GLU A 4 11.13 -11.12 5.11
N THR A 5 10.57 -9.96 4.73
CA THR A 5 10.14 -9.67 3.36
C THR A 5 11.03 -8.68 2.62
N LEU A 6 11.86 -7.93 3.34
CA LEU A 6 12.87 -7.05 2.74
C LEU A 6 14.19 -7.81 2.71
N THR A 7 14.60 -8.29 1.53
CA THR A 7 15.85 -9.03 1.33
C THR A 7 17.10 -8.20 1.67
N SER A 8 16.97 -6.88 1.64
CA SER A 8 17.99 -5.91 2.01
C SER A 8 17.34 -4.61 2.54
N PRO A 9 18.06 -3.87 3.42
CA PRO A 9 17.58 -2.59 3.94
C PRO A 9 17.40 -1.55 2.82
N VAL A 10 16.45 -0.63 3.03
CA VAL A 10 16.26 0.51 2.14
C VAL A 10 17.28 1.58 2.52
N VAL A 11 18.28 1.80 1.67
CA VAL A 11 19.38 2.77 1.92
C VAL A 11 19.09 4.12 1.28
N ALA A 12 18.43 4.11 0.12
CA ALA A 12 18.08 5.31 -0.62
C ALA A 12 16.80 5.06 -1.44
N VAL A 13 16.08 6.14 -1.73
CA VAL A 13 14.88 6.11 -2.57
C VAL A 13 14.87 7.30 -3.52
N GLN A 14 14.30 7.09 -4.70
CA GLN A 14 13.88 8.13 -5.63
C GLN A 14 12.44 8.54 -5.29
N ILE A 15 12.20 9.84 -5.08
CA ILE A 15 10.84 10.36 -4.97
C ILE A 15 10.20 10.36 -6.37
N LEU A 16 9.00 9.78 -6.44
CA LEU A 16 8.20 9.67 -7.66
C LEU A 16 7.08 10.70 -7.65
N ASP A 17 6.46 10.86 -8.81
CA ASP A 17 5.27 11.69 -8.96
C ASP A 17 4.14 11.21 -8.02
N PRO A 18 3.59 12.08 -7.16
CA PRO A 18 2.60 11.72 -6.17
C PRO A 18 1.20 11.50 -6.76
N TYR A 19 0.96 11.87 -8.02
CA TYR A 19 -0.34 11.73 -8.66
C TYR A 19 -0.57 10.28 -9.10
N ASN A 20 -1.76 9.79 -8.84
CA ASN A 20 -2.27 8.57 -9.43
C ASN A 20 -3.16 8.97 -10.62
N PRO A 21 -2.76 8.65 -11.86
CA PRO A 21 -3.49 9.10 -13.03
C PRO A 21 -4.87 8.44 -13.08
N GLN A 22 -5.87 9.24 -13.44
CA GLN A 22 -7.23 8.78 -13.70
C GLN A 22 -7.22 7.86 -14.91
N GLU A 23 -7.84 6.68 -14.80
CA GLU A 23 -7.99 5.75 -15.94
C GLU A 23 -9.30 6.01 -16.69
N THR A 24 -10.29 6.59 -16.00
CA THR A 24 -11.57 7.00 -16.57
C THR A 24 -11.91 8.45 -16.23
N LEU A 25 -12.75 9.09 -17.05
CA LEU A 25 -13.24 10.46 -16.82
C LEU A 25 -14.02 10.63 -15.49
N LYS A 26 -14.49 9.53 -14.90
CA LYS A 26 -15.24 9.54 -13.64
C LYS A 26 -14.37 9.26 -12.42
N ASP A 27 -13.12 8.84 -12.62
CA ASP A 27 -12.22 8.52 -11.51
C ASP A 27 -11.88 9.79 -10.75
N LYS A 28 -11.69 9.69 -9.43
CA LYS A 28 -11.12 10.80 -8.68
C LYS A 28 -9.61 10.81 -8.86
N LEU A 29 -9.06 11.96 -9.22
CA LEU A 29 -7.62 12.18 -9.12
C LEU A 29 -7.21 11.97 -7.67
N THR A 30 -6.31 11.01 -7.44
CA THR A 30 -5.81 10.69 -6.11
C THR A 30 -4.35 11.13 -6.04
N ILE A 31 -4.01 11.84 -4.98
CA ILE A 31 -2.65 12.33 -4.72
C ILE A 31 -2.24 11.76 -3.38
N VAL A 32 -1.02 11.25 -3.31
CA VAL A 32 -0.47 10.62 -2.10
C VAL A 32 0.59 11.52 -1.49
N ASP A 33 0.80 11.45 -0.18
CA ASP A 33 1.77 12.33 0.49
C ASP A 33 3.20 12.05 0.02
N VAL A 34 3.57 10.77 -0.08
CA VAL A 34 4.87 10.35 -0.62
C VAL A 34 4.69 9.13 -1.50
N LYS A 35 5.27 9.20 -2.70
CA LYS A 35 5.53 8.03 -3.54
C LYS A 35 7.02 7.92 -3.79
N ALA A 36 7.57 6.74 -3.61
CA ALA A 36 9.00 6.52 -3.74
C ALA A 36 9.33 5.15 -4.31
N ARG A 37 10.52 5.02 -4.89
CA ARG A 37 11.04 3.77 -5.39
C ARG A 37 12.49 3.60 -4.98
N ASP A 38 12.87 2.42 -4.53
CA ASP A 38 14.26 2.14 -4.17
C ASP A 38 15.08 1.57 -5.33
N ALA A 39 16.36 1.29 -5.06
CA ALA A 39 17.29 0.69 -6.03
C ALA A 39 16.89 -0.72 -6.50
N ALA A 40 16.12 -1.47 -5.70
CA ALA A 40 15.60 -2.79 -6.06
C ALA A 40 14.32 -2.73 -6.90
N GLY A 41 13.79 -1.52 -7.16
CA GLY A 41 12.55 -1.28 -7.87
C GLY A 41 11.29 -1.49 -7.02
N ARG A 42 11.43 -1.68 -5.70
CA ARG A 42 10.30 -1.75 -4.76
C ARG A 42 9.64 -0.38 -4.70
N VAL A 43 8.31 -0.35 -4.77
CA VAL A 43 7.53 0.89 -4.74
C VAL A 43 6.95 1.07 -3.35
N PHE A 44 7.07 2.28 -2.82
CA PHE A 44 6.55 2.68 -1.51
C PHE A 44 5.57 3.83 -1.71
N GLN A 45 4.38 3.69 -1.14
CA GLN A 45 3.40 4.76 -1.00
C GLN A 45 3.21 5.03 0.49
N VAL A 46 3.30 6.28 0.89
CA VAL A 46 3.04 6.74 2.25
C VAL A 46 1.87 7.71 2.23
N GLU A 47 0.93 7.49 3.15
CA GLU A 47 -0.20 8.38 3.40
C GLU A 47 -0.34 8.65 4.89
N ILE A 48 -0.62 9.90 5.25
CA ILE A 48 -0.92 10.32 6.61
C ILE A 48 -2.42 10.58 6.70
N GLN A 49 -3.11 9.86 7.57
CA GLN A 49 -4.54 10.07 7.79
C GLN A 49 -4.77 10.73 9.15
N ARG A 50 -5.32 11.95 9.11
CA ARG A 50 -5.90 12.63 10.27
C ARG A 50 -7.40 12.37 10.28
N ASP A 51 -7.91 11.94 11.43
CA ASP A 51 -9.21 11.26 11.55
C ASP A 51 -10.44 12.14 11.27
N ASP A 52 -11.39 11.61 10.49
CA ASP A 52 -12.82 11.82 10.65
C ASP A 52 -13.48 10.52 11.19
N ARG A 53 -13.63 10.43 12.53
CA ARG A 53 -13.96 9.25 13.37
C ARG A 53 -15.01 8.24 12.85
N THR A 54 -15.83 8.60 11.88
CA THR A 54 -16.91 7.79 11.30
C THR A 54 -16.54 6.98 10.05
N ARG A 55 -15.48 7.33 9.29
CA ARG A 55 -15.10 6.59 8.06
C ARG A 55 -14.03 5.52 8.26
N HIS A 56 -13.23 5.60 9.32
CA HIS A 56 -12.00 4.81 9.45
C HIS A 56 -12.19 3.33 9.79
N ARG A 57 -13.27 2.92 10.46
CA ARG A 57 -13.46 1.50 10.83
C ARG A 57 -13.80 0.57 9.65
N CYS A 58 -14.54 1.05 8.65
CA CYS A 58 -14.92 0.25 7.47
C CYS A 58 -14.26 0.73 6.17
N GLY A 59 -14.04 2.04 5.99
CA GLY A 59 -13.52 2.61 4.74
C GLY A 59 -12.03 2.35 4.53
N SER A 60 -11.20 2.64 5.56
CA SER A 60 -9.74 2.50 5.49
C SER A 60 -9.29 1.04 5.28
N CYS A 61 -10.00 0.09 5.90
CA CYS A 61 -9.74 -1.34 5.76
C CYS A 61 -9.89 -1.87 4.31
N LEU A 62 -10.70 -1.20 3.47
CA LEU A 62 -10.95 -1.59 2.08
C LEU A 62 -10.20 -0.73 1.06
N THR A 63 -10.02 0.57 1.33
CA THR A 63 -9.31 1.48 0.41
C THR A 63 -7.80 1.25 0.40
N ALA A 64 -7.20 0.95 1.56
CA ALA A 64 -5.79 0.66 1.67
C ALA A 64 -5.34 -0.56 0.83
N PRO A 65 -6.00 -1.73 0.89
CA PRO A 65 -5.64 -2.86 0.04
C PRO A 65 -5.93 -2.58 -1.44
N TYR A 66 -7.00 -1.86 -1.79
CA TYR A 66 -7.31 -1.52 -3.18
C TYR A 66 -6.23 -0.61 -3.80
N ALA A 67 -5.88 0.49 -3.12
CA ALA A 67 -4.86 1.42 -3.60
C ALA A 67 -3.51 0.72 -3.82
N ARG A 68 -3.12 -0.18 -2.89
CA ARG A 68 -1.91 -1.00 -3.03
C ARG A 68 -1.98 -1.93 -4.24
N ALA A 69 -3.11 -2.62 -4.43
CA ALA A 69 -3.29 -3.54 -5.54
C ALA A 69 -3.26 -2.82 -6.90
N ASP A 70 -3.85 -1.64 -6.98
CA ASP A 70 -3.84 -0.82 -8.20
C ASP A 70 -2.42 -0.38 -8.57
N LEU A 71 -1.62 0.12 -7.62
CA LEU A 71 -0.21 0.45 -7.86
C LEU A 71 0.61 -0.76 -8.31
N TYR A 72 0.37 -1.91 -7.71
CA TYR A 72 1.05 -3.14 -8.08
C TYR A 72 0.71 -3.53 -9.53
N ARG A 73 -0.57 -3.49 -9.91
CA ARG A 73 -1.01 -3.72 -11.29
C ARG A 73 -0.38 -2.74 -12.27
N ARG A 74 -0.32 -1.45 -11.94
CA ARG A 74 0.21 -0.39 -12.82
C ARG A 74 1.70 -0.52 -13.15
N GLN A 75 2.45 -1.35 -12.44
CA GLN A 75 3.82 -1.66 -12.82
C GLN A 75 3.90 -2.40 -14.17
N LEU A 76 2.83 -3.12 -14.54
CA LEU A 76 2.75 -3.85 -15.79
C LEU A 76 2.03 -3.06 -16.88
N ARG A 77 2.55 -3.21 -18.10
CA ARG A 77 1.89 -2.82 -19.34
C ARG A 77 1.32 -4.05 -20.04
N ARG A 78 0.35 -3.85 -20.93
CA ARG A 78 -0.23 -4.91 -21.74
C ARG A 78 0.86 -5.70 -22.47
N GLY A 79 0.88 -7.02 -22.29
CA GLY A 79 1.85 -7.92 -22.92
C GLY A 79 3.17 -8.09 -22.16
N GLN A 80 3.35 -7.46 -21.00
CA GLN A 80 4.51 -7.71 -20.13
C GLN A 80 4.34 -8.95 -19.25
N ASP A 81 5.46 -9.60 -18.98
CA ASP A 81 5.52 -10.78 -18.12
C ASP A 81 5.37 -10.41 -16.64
N TYR A 82 4.54 -11.18 -15.92
CA TYR A 82 4.27 -10.98 -14.50
C TYR A 82 5.51 -11.16 -13.60
N SER A 83 6.54 -11.88 -14.04
CA SER A 83 7.83 -12.04 -13.34
C SER A 83 8.60 -10.74 -13.16
N SER A 84 8.26 -9.70 -13.93
CA SER A 84 8.87 -8.37 -13.81
C SER A 84 8.33 -7.54 -12.64
N LEU A 85 7.20 -7.96 -12.05
CA LEU A 85 6.55 -7.27 -10.93
C LEU A 85 7.48 -7.16 -9.72
N LYS A 86 7.53 -5.96 -9.15
CA LYS A 86 8.26 -5.67 -7.93
C LYS A 86 7.29 -5.51 -6.76
N PRO A 87 7.69 -5.88 -5.53
CA PRO A 87 6.85 -5.67 -4.36
C PRO A 87 6.42 -4.19 -4.20
N THR A 88 5.13 -3.98 -3.94
CA THR A 88 4.57 -2.66 -3.58
C THR A 88 4.21 -2.65 -2.10
N TYR A 89 4.74 -1.65 -1.39
CA TYR A 89 4.44 -1.39 0.01
C TYR A 89 3.59 -0.12 0.08
N ALA A 90 2.51 -0.20 0.84
CA ALA A 90 1.71 0.98 1.14
C ALA A 90 1.61 1.10 2.66
N ILE A 91 2.02 2.25 3.15
CA ILE A 91 2.30 2.59 4.54
C ILE A 91 1.34 3.71 4.93
N TRP A 92 0.49 3.45 5.92
CA TRP A 92 -0.40 4.45 6.47
C TRP A 92 0.07 4.85 7.85
N LEU A 93 0.26 6.15 8.05
CA LEU A 93 0.51 6.75 9.35
C LEU A 93 -0.81 7.29 9.87
N LEU A 94 -1.25 6.75 11.02
CA LEU A 94 -2.52 7.10 11.63
C LEU A 94 -2.26 7.90 12.91
N ASP A 95 -3.07 8.92 13.16
CA ASP A 95 -3.04 9.73 14.40
C ASP A 95 -3.68 9.01 15.61
N GLN A 96 -4.10 7.75 15.43
CA GLN A 96 -4.79 6.98 16.45
C GLN A 96 -4.44 5.50 16.37
N THR A 97 -4.60 4.82 17.50
CA THR A 97 -4.42 3.38 17.61
C THR A 97 -5.53 2.67 16.84
N LEU A 98 -5.16 1.86 15.84
CA LEU A 98 -6.12 1.11 15.02
C LEU A 98 -6.87 0.04 15.83
N ARG A 99 -6.21 -0.55 16.83
CA ARG A 99 -6.74 -1.58 17.72
C ARG A 99 -6.29 -1.34 19.15
N ASP A 100 -7.23 -0.96 20.00
CA ASP A 100 -7.06 -0.78 21.45
C ASP A 100 -7.51 -2.01 22.25
N ASP A 101 -8.05 -3.04 21.57
CA ASP A 101 -8.61 -4.25 22.16
C ASP A 101 -7.58 -5.34 22.47
N THR A 102 -6.29 -5.06 22.29
CA THR A 102 -5.21 -6.03 22.49
C THR A 102 -3.92 -5.34 22.93
N PRO A 103 -3.15 -5.95 23.86
CA PRO A 103 -1.87 -5.41 24.30
C PRO A 103 -0.74 -5.63 23.27
N VAL A 104 -0.99 -6.41 22.21
CA VAL A 104 0.01 -6.69 21.17
C VAL A 104 0.16 -5.48 20.25
N TYR A 105 1.37 -4.94 20.13
CA TYR A 105 1.62 -3.74 19.32
C TYR A 105 1.70 -4.00 17.80
N ALA A 106 1.96 -5.24 17.37
CA ALA A 106 2.15 -5.60 15.96
C ALA A 106 1.14 -6.65 15.49
N HIS A 107 0.36 -6.29 14.47
CA HIS A 107 -0.62 -7.19 13.86
C HIS A 107 -0.23 -7.57 12.43
N ARG A 108 -0.44 -8.84 12.08
CA ARG A 108 -0.19 -9.34 10.72
C ARG A 108 -1.46 -9.94 10.14
N TYR A 109 -2.06 -9.21 9.22
CA TYR A 109 -3.19 -9.68 8.44
C TYR A 109 -2.73 -10.30 7.12
N ARG A 110 -3.48 -11.29 6.62
CA ARG A 110 -3.30 -11.87 5.29
C ARG A 110 -4.66 -12.10 4.67
N MET A 111 -4.82 -11.69 3.43
CA MET A 111 -5.97 -12.10 2.63
C MET A 111 -5.82 -13.59 2.30
N ARG A 112 -6.92 -14.32 2.35
CA ARG A 112 -6.98 -15.76 2.08
C ARG A 112 -8.26 -16.06 1.30
N ASP A 113 -8.28 -17.19 0.60
CA ASP A 113 -9.53 -17.69 0.00
C ASP A 113 -10.55 -18.07 1.09
N ASP A 114 -11.79 -18.37 0.67
CA ASP A 114 -12.88 -18.85 1.52
C ASP A 114 -12.51 -20.13 2.28
N ARG A 115 -11.55 -20.90 1.76
CA ARG A 115 -11.01 -22.13 2.36
C ARG A 115 -9.78 -21.89 3.23
N GLY A 116 -9.37 -20.65 3.44
CA GLY A 116 -8.23 -20.27 4.28
C GLY A 116 -6.85 -20.66 3.72
N ARG A 117 -6.76 -21.01 2.43
CA ARG A 117 -5.50 -21.31 1.73
C ARG A 117 -4.78 -20.03 1.33
N ARG A 118 -3.46 -20.14 1.16
CA ARG A 118 -2.59 -19.03 0.75
C ARG A 118 -2.58 -18.86 -0.76
#